data_AF-A0A2D1STF2-F1
#
_entry.id   AF-A0A2D1STF2-F1
#
_cell.length_a   1.000
_cell.length_b   1.000
_cell.length_c   1.000
_cell.angle_alpha   90.00
_cell.angle_beta   90.00
_cell.angle_gamma   90.00
#
_symmetry.space_group_name_H-M   'P 1'
#
loop_
_entity.id
_entity.type
_entity.pdbx_description
1 polymer ?
#
loop_
_entity_poly.entity_id
_entity_poly.type
_entity_poly.pdbx_seq_one_letter_code
_entity_poly.pdbx_strand_id
1 'polypeptide(L)'
;MEKLTVTEWLKEKNLTENEIDFLVTFIPTLTYLQKSSEKRTVAFKMLKEQFSTFSVDPEVNYLEFEVFNSTIQKNISNKISSKELLERMSEQGLCKPFCDSLLNN
;
A
#
# COMPACT_ATOMS: atom_id res chain seq x y z
N MET A 1 11.57 -1.53 19.44
CA MET A 1 11.79 -1.65 17.98
C MET A 1 12.90 -0.68 17.60
N GLU A 2 13.87 -1.12 16.80
CA GLU A 2 14.82 -0.18 16.19
C GLU A 2 14.05 0.86 15.36
N LYS A 3 14.50 2.12 15.36
CA LYS A 3 13.88 3.22 14.62
C LYS A 3 14.24 3.14 13.14
N LEU A 4 13.81 2.07 12.48
CA LEU A 4 13.93 1.93 11.03
C LEU A 4 12.84 2.75 10.35
N THR A 5 13.19 3.44 9.27
CA THR A 5 12.20 3.95 8.33
C THR A 5 11.40 2.79 7.74
N VAL A 6 10.19 3.07 7.23
CA VAL A 6 9.37 2.02 6.58
C VAL A 6 10.15 1.27 5.51
N THR A 7 10.90 1.97 4.66
CA THR A 7 11.66 1.35 3.57
C THR A 7 12.84 0.51 4.08
N GLU A 8 13.54 0.93 5.14
CA GLU A 8 14.59 0.11 5.78
C GLU A 8 14.00 -1.16 6.38
N TRP A 9 12.88 -1.06 7.10
CA TRP A 9 12.17 -2.23 7.63
C TRP A 9 11.72 -3.19 6.53
N LEU A 10 11.18 -2.70 5.41
CA LEU A 10 10.78 -3.55 4.29
C LEU A 10 11.97 -4.31 3.68
N LYS A 11 13.15 -3.67 3.60
CA LYS A 11 14.38 -4.33 3.15
C LYS A 11 14.79 -5.47 4.08
N GLU A 12 14.71 -5.27 5.40
CA GLU A 12 14.98 -6.34 6.38
C GLU A 12 13.99 -7.51 6.28
N LYS A 13 12.77 -7.25 5.81
CA LYS A 13 11.75 -8.28 5.57
C LYS A 13 11.91 -9.02 4.23
N ASN A 14 13.03 -8.84 3.55
CA ASN A 14 13.36 -9.48 2.26
C ASN A 14 12.34 -9.15 1.15
N LEU A 15 11.77 -7.95 1.17
CA LEU A 15 11.08 -7.42 0.01
C LEU A 15 12.11 -6.98 -1.03
N THR A 16 11.82 -7.29 -2.29
CA THR A 16 12.53 -6.79 -3.46
C THR A 16 12.31 -5.29 -3.60
N GLU A 17 13.22 -4.61 -4.29
CA GLU A 17 13.06 -3.17 -4.60
C GLU A 17 11.73 -2.89 -5.30
N ASN A 18 11.32 -3.75 -6.24
CA ASN A 18 10.06 -3.60 -6.97
C ASN A 18 8.82 -3.76 -6.06
N GLU A 19 8.84 -4.67 -5.07
CA GLU A 19 7.76 -4.78 -4.07
C GLU A 19 7.71 -3.56 -3.16
N ILE A 20 8.86 -3.04 -2.74
CA ILE A 20 8.95 -1.82 -1.94
C ILE A 20 8.38 -0.64 -2.72
N ASP A 21 8.83 -0.45 -3.95
CA ASP A 21 8.38 0.62 -4.86
C ASP A 21 6.88 0.54 -5.11
N PHE A 22 6.36 -0.68 -5.30
CA PHE A 22 4.92 -0.91 -5.41
C PHE A 22 4.18 -0.43 -4.17
N LEU A 23 4.59 -0.85 -2.95
CA LEU A 23 3.91 -0.47 -1.71
C LEU A 23 3.94 1.04 -1.46
N VAL A 24 5.11 1.67 -1.63
CA VAL A 24 5.28 3.11 -1.40
C VAL A 24 4.64 3.97 -2.50
N THR A 25 4.24 3.39 -3.63
CA THR A 25 3.47 4.08 -4.67
C THR A 25 1.97 3.82 -4.53
N PHE A 26 1.59 2.58 -4.26
CA PHE A 26 0.20 2.14 -4.19
C PHE A 26 -0.55 2.80 -3.04
N ILE A 27 0.02 2.83 -1.82
CA ILE A 27 -0.66 3.37 -0.63
C ILE A 27 -0.92 4.89 -0.77
N PRO A 28 0.05 5.73 -1.19
CA PRO A 28 -0.22 7.13 -1.48
C PRO A 28 -1.22 7.33 -2.63
N THR A 29 -1.20 6.46 -3.65
CA THR A 29 -2.19 6.52 -4.73
C THR A 29 -3.61 6.29 -4.22
N LEU A 30 -3.82 5.29 -3.35
CA LEU A 30 -5.12 5.07 -2.71
C LEU A 30 -5.54 6.26 -1.84
N THR A 31 -4.60 6.83 -1.09
CA THR A 31 -4.82 8.03 -0.27
C THR A 31 -5.29 9.21 -1.13
N TYR A 32 -4.66 9.41 -2.29
CA TYR A 32 -5.08 10.43 -3.25
C TYR A 32 -6.47 10.15 -3.82
N LEU A 33 -6.76 8.90 -4.19
CA LEU A 33 -8.04 8.51 -4.78
C LEU A 33 -9.23 8.57 -3.83
N GLN A 34 -9.00 8.58 -2.50
CA GLN A 34 -10.06 8.93 -1.54
C GLN A 34 -10.59 10.36 -1.74
N LYS A 35 -9.76 11.27 -2.24
CA LYS A 35 -10.10 12.68 -2.45
C LYS A 35 -10.46 13.00 -3.90
N SER A 36 -10.01 12.19 -4.84
CA SER A 36 -10.14 12.42 -6.29
C SER A 36 -10.55 11.13 -7.01
N SER A 37 -11.74 10.61 -6.69
CA SER A 37 -12.25 9.35 -7.26
C SER A 37 -12.37 9.39 -8.78
N GLU A 38 -12.57 10.56 -9.38
CA GLU A 38 -12.62 10.77 -10.83
C GLU A 38 -11.30 10.46 -11.55
N LYS A 39 -10.19 10.37 -10.81
CA LYS A 39 -8.86 10.03 -11.34
C LYS A 39 -8.52 8.54 -11.22
N ARG A 40 -9.43 7.72 -10.68
CA ARG A 40 -9.23 6.29 -10.41
C ARG A 40 -8.74 5.54 -11.65
N THR A 41 -9.44 5.63 -12.78
CA THR A 41 -9.05 4.93 -14.01
C THR A 41 -7.63 5.30 -14.46
N VAL A 42 -7.26 6.58 -14.40
CA VAL A 42 -5.93 7.05 -14.81
C VAL A 42 -4.85 6.55 -13.84
N ALA A 43 -5.09 6.67 -12.54
CA ALA A 43 -4.15 6.24 -11.51
C ALA A 43 -3.88 4.72 -11.58
N PHE A 44 -4.91 3.90 -11.75
CA PHE A 44 -4.75 2.45 -11.89
C PHE A 44 -4.11 2.05 -13.22
N LYS A 45 -4.34 2.81 -14.30
CA LYS A 45 -3.60 2.62 -15.55
C LYS A 45 -2.10 2.84 -15.33
N MET A 46 -1.71 3.94 -14.67
CA MET A 46 -0.30 4.24 -14.36
C MET A 46 0.32 3.18 -13.45
N LEU A 47 -0.40 2.73 -12.42
CA LEU A 47 0.05 1.64 -11.55
C LEU A 47 0.32 0.37 -12.36
N LYS A 48 -0.59 -0.01 -13.27
CA LYS A 48 -0.43 -1.22 -14.09
C LYS A 48 0.73 -1.10 -15.09
N GLU A 49 0.97 0.10 -15.64
CA GLU A 49 2.09 0.36 -16.54
C GLU A 49 3.44 0.27 -15.80
N GLN A 50 3.52 0.81 -14.59
CA GLN A 50 4.74 0.79 -13.78
C GLN A 50 5.00 -0.58 -13.13
N PHE A 51 3.94 -1.24 -12.67
CA PHE A 51 3.97 -2.43 -11.83
C PHE A 51 3.19 -3.58 -12.50
N SER A 52 3.61 -3.95 -13.72
CA SER A 52 2.89 -4.91 -14.57
C SER A 52 2.73 -6.32 -13.98
N THR A 53 3.60 -6.71 -13.04
CA THR A 53 3.55 -7.98 -12.31
C THR A 53 2.60 -7.96 -11.11
N PHE A 54 2.11 -6.79 -10.72
CA PHE A 54 1.25 -6.60 -9.56
C PHE A 54 -0.22 -6.52 -9.98
N SER A 55 -1.06 -7.29 -9.31
CA SER A 55 -2.49 -7.41 -9.60
C SER A 55 -3.26 -6.37 -8.80
N VAL A 56 -3.66 -5.30 -9.47
CA VAL A 56 -4.53 -4.23 -8.95
C VAL A 56 -5.66 -3.95 -9.95
N ASP A 57 -6.85 -3.66 -9.44
CA ASP A 57 -8.09 -3.53 -10.22
C ASP A 57 -8.79 -2.20 -9.85
N PRO A 58 -9.03 -1.30 -10.83
CA PRO A 58 -9.70 -0.04 -10.57
C PRO A 58 -11.13 -0.18 -10.02
N GLU A 59 -11.81 -1.30 -10.17
CA GLU A 59 -13.19 -1.48 -9.69
C GLU A 59 -13.25 -1.95 -8.22
N VAL A 60 -12.11 -2.32 -7.64
CA VAL A 60 -12.03 -2.85 -6.28
C VAL A 60 -12.02 -1.73 -5.22
N ASN A 61 -12.76 -1.93 -4.13
CA ASN A 61 -12.79 -0.99 -3.00
C ASN A 61 -11.65 -1.26 -2.00
N TYR A 62 -10.47 -0.70 -2.26
CA TYR A 62 -9.32 -0.80 -1.35
C TYR A 62 -9.43 0.01 -0.05
N LEU A 63 -10.58 0.63 0.22
CA LEU A 63 -10.84 1.32 1.49
C LEU A 63 -11.32 0.35 2.58
N GLU A 64 -11.59 -0.90 2.22
CA GLU A 64 -11.88 -1.98 3.15
C GLU A 64 -10.58 -2.72 3.50
N PHE A 65 -10.31 -2.87 4.80
CA PHE A 65 -9.05 -3.47 5.27
C PHE A 65 -8.83 -4.88 4.71
N GLU A 66 -9.85 -5.73 4.66
CA GLU A 66 -9.71 -7.10 4.15
C GLU A 66 -9.36 -7.14 2.65
N VAL A 67 -9.93 -6.23 1.86
CA VAL A 67 -9.65 -6.10 0.43
C VAL A 67 -8.24 -5.56 0.20
N PHE A 68 -7.85 -4.54 0.97
CA PHE A 68 -6.50 -4.01 0.97
C PHE A 68 -5.50 -5.11 1.36
N ASN A 69 -5.74 -5.78 2.49
CA ASN A 69 -4.89 -6.82 3.04
C ASN A 69 -4.69 -7.95 2.04
N SER A 70 -5.77 -8.56 1.54
CA SER A 70 -5.69 -9.64 0.55
C SER A 70 -4.91 -9.23 -0.71
N THR A 71 -5.06 -7.99 -1.16
CA THR A 71 -4.33 -7.45 -2.31
C THR A 71 -2.84 -7.30 -2.03
N ILE A 72 -2.47 -6.72 -0.89
CA ILE A 72 -1.07 -6.61 -0.49
C ILE A 72 -0.44 -8.00 -0.36
N GLN A 73 -1.08 -8.88 0.40
CA GLN A 73 -0.60 -10.23 0.68
C GLN A 73 -0.37 -11.06 -0.59
N LYS A 74 -1.31 -11.01 -1.56
CA LYS A 74 -1.17 -11.66 -2.87
C LYS A 74 0.03 -11.14 -3.65
N ASN A 75 0.26 -9.83 -3.61
CA ASN A 75 1.27 -9.15 -4.41
C ASN A 75 2.70 -9.32 -3.87
N ILE A 76 2.85 -9.50 -2.56
CA ILE A 76 4.17 -9.62 -1.91
C ILE A 76 4.42 -11.00 -1.29
N SER A 77 3.58 -11.99 -1.62
CA SER A 77 3.72 -13.38 -1.14
C SER A 77 3.77 -13.49 0.39
N ASN A 78 2.90 -12.75 1.09
CA ASN A 78 2.78 -12.75 2.55
C ASN A 78 4.05 -12.43 3.36
N LYS A 79 5.02 -11.69 2.78
CA LYS A 79 6.28 -11.38 3.46
C LYS A 79 6.14 -10.52 4.73
N ILE A 80 5.09 -9.71 4.82
CA ILE A 80 4.82 -8.80 5.95
C ILE A 80 3.34 -8.75 6.28
N SER A 81 3.02 -8.33 7.50
CA SER A 81 1.67 -7.95 7.89
C SER A 81 1.27 -6.61 7.28
N SER A 82 0.14 -6.56 6.56
CA SER A 82 -0.43 -5.30 6.07
C SER A 82 -0.79 -4.36 7.23
N LYS A 83 -1.17 -4.92 8.38
CA LYS A 83 -1.44 -4.15 9.60
C LYS A 83 -0.15 -3.49 10.13
N GLU A 84 0.94 -4.25 10.27
CA GLU A 84 2.23 -3.70 10.73
C GLU A 84 2.75 -2.62 9.76
N LEU A 85 2.55 -2.81 8.45
CA LEU A 85 2.89 -1.81 7.45
C LEU A 85 2.13 -0.50 7.68
N LEU A 86 0.80 -0.56 7.84
CA LEU A 86 -0.03 0.62 8.08
C LEU A 86 0.31 1.30 9.41
N GLU A 87 0.55 0.53 10.48
CA GLU A 87 0.96 1.04 11.80
C GLU A 87 2.27 1.82 11.68
N ARG A 88 3.30 1.23 11.06
CA ARG A 88 4.60 1.89 10.87
C ARG A 88 4.50 3.14 9.99
N MET A 89 3.71 3.10 8.92
CA MET A 89 3.47 4.27 8.08
C MET A 89 2.79 5.39 8.88
N SER A 90 1.77 5.06 9.67
CA SER A 90 1.07 6.03 10.53
C SER A 90 2.00 6.64 11.59
N GLU A 91 2.77 5.81 12.30
CA GLU A 91 3.75 6.24 13.31
C GLU A 91 4.81 7.19 12.74
N GLN A 92 5.19 7.00 11.48
CA GLN A 92 6.15 7.86 10.77
C GLN A 92 5.49 9.05 10.05
N GLY A 93 4.18 9.23 10.19
CA GLY A 93 3.42 10.34 9.58
C GLY A 93 3.15 10.19 8.08
N LEU A 94 3.39 9.02 7.50
CA LEU A 94 3.20 8.72 6.08
C LEU A 94 1.75 8.30 5.83
N CYS A 95 1.02 9.05 5.00
CA CYS A 95 -0.39 8.78 4.68
C CYS A 95 -1.26 8.58 5.94
N LYS A 96 -0.90 9.21 7.05
CA LYS A 96 -1.44 8.92 8.38
C LYS A 96 -2.98 8.83 8.44
N PRO A 97 -3.76 9.80 7.90
CA PRO A 97 -5.22 9.71 7.96
C PRO A 97 -5.78 8.48 7.23
N PHE A 98 -5.16 8.06 6.12
CA PHE A 98 -5.55 6.87 5.38
C PHE A 98 -5.21 5.60 6.16
N CYS A 99 -3.98 5.52 6.68
CA CYS A 99 -3.54 4.38 7.48
C CYS A 99 -4.40 4.21 8.74
N ASP A 100 -4.65 5.29 9.48
CA ASP A 100 -5.50 5.28 10.67
C ASP A 100 -6.94 4.88 10.31
N SER A 101 -7.47 5.33 9.17
CA SER A 101 -8.81 4.94 8.72
C SER A 101 -8.91 3.45 8.40
N LEU A 102 -7.88 2.85 7.78
CA LEU A 102 -7.87 1.42 7.48
C LEU A 102 -7.64 0.55 8.72
N LEU A 103 -6.91 1.03 9.71
CA LEU A 103 -6.61 0.28 10.93
C LEU A 103 -7.81 0.23 11.91
N ASN A 104 -8.73 1.19 11.81
CA ASN A 104 -9.88 1.34 12.72
C ASN A 104 -11.22 0.92 12.10
N ASN A 105 -11.24 0.48 10.84
CA ASN A 105 -12.40 -0.09 10.14
C ASN A 105 -12.30 -1.62 10.12
#